data_AF-N4U5R7-F1
#
_entry.id   AF-N4U5R7-F1
#
_cell.length_a   1.000
_cell.length_b   1.000
_cell.length_c   1.000
_cell.angle_alpha   90.00
_cell.angle_beta   90.00
_cell.angle_gamma   90.00
#
_symmetry.space_group_name_H-M   'P 1'
#
loop_
_entity.id
_entity.type
_entity.pdbx_description
1 polymer ?
#
loop_
_entity_poly.entity_id
_entity_poly.type
_entity_poly.pdbx_seq_one_letter_code
_entity_poly.pdbx_strand_id
1 'polypeptide(L)'
;MPINAQATSKLRSIIDDACADQKTGIPGTTVVLVDKSGEIFAHSAGTRGVGTNEPMTLDNIFWIASCTKMLAGVACMQLVEQGKLKLDDGEHLENLVPELKSLKVLKPDGSFEEKKNLITLRMLLTHTAGFGYTFFNERLRDWSHPAGIDEFSGRIEDIVKLPLLFQPGEGWEYGVGIDWAGIALERASGLRLNDYLQKNVFQPLGIKNMSMLPGKEMRAKLAHMHQRDADGTLRTRDHLQRLPLVTDNASEIASIFHSGGAGMFAQPQEYGKVLTVLLNGGTCPKTGAQILKKETVDLMLSNSIEKFPNFSRQPIPAAKPDLTNPIGELYPVDGNPPQGWGLTFMLTNGGFSGRSKSTVQWAGLANLWWWADREHGIGGIVCTQILPFADAKVLGLWAAVETEIYKAVL
;
A
#
# COMPACT_ATOMS: atom_id res chain seq x y z
N MET A 1 16.79 14.00 -14.82
CA MET A 1 17.26 14.11 -16.22
C MET A 1 16.20 13.44 -17.08
N PRO A 2 15.83 13.99 -18.25
CA PRO A 2 14.88 13.31 -19.11
C PRO A 2 15.46 11.95 -19.54
N ILE A 3 14.67 10.89 -19.38
CA ILE A 3 15.03 9.57 -19.90
C ILE A 3 15.23 9.66 -21.41
N ASN A 4 16.29 9.05 -21.92
CA ASN A 4 16.58 9.11 -23.35
C ASN A 4 15.56 8.28 -24.17
N ALA A 5 15.51 8.53 -25.48
CA ALA A 5 14.53 7.88 -26.36
C ALA A 5 14.69 6.35 -26.44
N GLN A 6 15.91 5.84 -26.28
CA GLN A 6 16.20 4.41 -26.28
C GLN A 6 15.62 3.74 -25.04
N ALA A 7 15.87 4.29 -23.86
CA ALA A 7 15.31 3.81 -22.59
C ALA A 7 13.78 3.89 -22.60
N THR A 8 13.22 5.00 -23.09
CA THR A 8 11.76 5.16 -23.25
C THR A 8 11.16 4.07 -24.13
N SER A 9 11.79 3.78 -25.28
CA SER A 9 11.32 2.74 -26.21
C SER A 9 11.43 1.35 -25.59
N LYS A 10 12.51 1.09 -24.83
CA LYS A 10 12.70 -0.19 -24.15
C LYS A 10 11.70 -0.41 -23.02
N LEU A 11 11.43 0.61 -22.21
CA LEU A 11 10.39 0.58 -21.19
C LEU A 11 9.02 0.26 -21.79
N ARG A 12 8.65 0.91 -22.91
CA ARG A 12 7.40 0.59 -23.64
C ARG A 12 7.36 -0.88 -24.07
N SER A 13 8.41 -1.37 -24.72
CA SER A 13 8.50 -2.77 -25.14
C SER A 13 8.32 -3.73 -23.97
N ILE A 14 9.02 -3.52 -22.84
CA ILE A 14 8.89 -4.37 -21.64
C ILE A 14 7.43 -4.44 -21.17
N ILE A 15 6.73 -3.32 -21.17
CA ILE A 15 5.35 -3.22 -20.70
C ILE A 15 4.36 -3.83 -21.70
N ASP A 16 4.56 -3.59 -23.00
CA ASP A 16 3.74 -4.14 -24.08
C ASP A 16 3.89 -5.67 -24.16
N ASP A 17 5.13 -6.16 -24.11
CA ASP A 17 5.47 -7.58 -24.14
C ASP A 17 4.87 -8.33 -22.95
N ALA A 18 4.85 -7.72 -21.76
CA ALA A 18 4.22 -8.29 -20.58
C ALA A 18 2.70 -8.48 -20.73
N CYS A 19 2.07 -7.71 -21.63
CA CYS A 19 0.64 -7.79 -21.94
C CYS A 19 0.31 -8.52 -23.25
N ALA A 20 1.31 -9.09 -23.94
CA ALA A 20 1.10 -9.75 -25.23
C ALA A 20 0.22 -11.01 -25.13
N ASP A 21 0.32 -11.76 -24.04
CA ASP A 21 -0.51 -12.95 -23.77
C ASP A 21 -1.72 -12.58 -22.91
N GLN A 22 -2.89 -12.44 -23.54
CA GLN A 22 -4.15 -12.12 -22.84
C GLN A 22 -4.78 -13.32 -22.11
N LYS A 23 -4.28 -14.55 -22.30
CA LYS A 23 -4.81 -15.76 -21.66
C LYS A 23 -4.11 -16.05 -20.34
N THR A 24 -2.78 -16.07 -20.36
CA THR A 24 -1.99 -16.39 -19.17
C THR A 24 -1.06 -15.26 -18.76
N GLY A 25 -0.87 -14.20 -19.55
CA GLY A 25 0.02 -13.08 -19.24
C GLY A 25 -0.58 -12.09 -18.24
N ILE A 26 -0.26 -10.81 -18.42
CA ILE A 26 -0.91 -9.69 -17.72
C ILE A 26 -1.98 -9.13 -18.67
N PRO A 27 -3.25 -9.00 -18.26
CA PRO A 27 -4.30 -8.57 -19.18
C PRO A 27 -4.12 -7.10 -19.55
N GLY A 28 -3.82 -6.27 -18.57
CA GLY A 28 -3.39 -4.89 -18.76
C GLY A 28 -2.69 -4.34 -17.52
N THR A 29 -1.89 -3.31 -17.75
CA THR A 29 -1.07 -2.66 -16.71
C THR A 29 -0.89 -1.19 -17.01
N THR A 30 -0.63 -0.41 -15.97
CA THR A 30 -0.17 0.97 -16.09
C THR A 30 1.11 1.16 -15.28
N VAL A 31 2.12 1.76 -15.89
CA VAL A 31 3.40 2.07 -15.26
C VAL A 31 3.62 3.57 -15.29
N VAL A 32 4.00 4.14 -14.15
CA VAL A 32 4.37 5.54 -14.01
C VAL A 32 5.72 5.64 -13.33
N LEU A 33 6.64 6.41 -13.91
CA LEU A 33 7.95 6.73 -13.35
C LEU A 33 8.05 8.24 -13.13
N VAL A 34 8.68 8.61 -12.02
CA VAL A 34 8.86 10.00 -11.61
C VAL A 34 10.30 10.29 -11.23
N ASP A 35 10.73 11.53 -11.41
CA ASP A 35 11.92 12.07 -10.77
C ASP A 35 11.55 13.23 -9.81
N LYS A 36 12.56 13.95 -9.31
CA LYS A 36 12.37 15.11 -8.44
C LYS A 36 11.61 16.28 -9.09
N SER A 37 11.42 16.29 -10.40
CA SER A 37 10.62 17.30 -11.12
C SER A 37 9.17 16.87 -11.39
N GLY A 38 8.89 15.56 -11.35
CA GLY A 38 7.56 14.99 -11.59
C GLY A 38 7.60 13.76 -12.47
N GLU A 39 6.49 13.49 -13.16
CA GLU A 39 6.38 12.39 -14.13
C GLU A 39 7.39 12.53 -15.28
N ILE A 40 8.15 11.46 -15.51
CA ILE A 40 9.12 11.33 -16.61
C ILE A 40 8.72 10.26 -17.62
N PHE A 41 7.83 9.34 -17.23
CA PHE A 41 7.30 8.29 -18.08
C PHE A 41 5.95 7.83 -17.57
N ALA A 42 5.00 7.63 -18.47
CA ALA A 42 3.75 6.94 -18.20
C ALA A 42 3.34 6.13 -19.42
N HIS A 43 3.01 4.86 -19.21
CA HIS A 43 2.54 3.98 -20.28
C HIS A 43 1.52 2.98 -19.76
N SER A 44 0.53 2.67 -20.60
CA SER A 44 -0.46 1.62 -20.34
C SER A 44 -0.48 0.66 -21.52
N ALA A 45 -0.61 -0.63 -21.22
CA ALA A 45 -0.66 -1.68 -22.22
C ALA A 45 -1.73 -2.72 -21.88
N GLY A 46 -2.18 -3.44 -22.91
CA GLY A 46 -3.18 -4.49 -22.81
C GLY A 46 -4.62 -3.98 -22.76
N THR A 47 -5.49 -4.80 -22.18
CA THR A 47 -6.93 -4.55 -22.06
C THR A 47 -7.31 -4.16 -20.64
N ARG A 48 -8.40 -3.41 -20.50
CA ARG A 48 -8.95 -2.99 -19.20
C ARG A 48 -9.42 -4.18 -18.35
N GLY A 49 -9.81 -5.26 -19.01
CA GLY A 49 -10.11 -6.53 -18.39
C GLY A 49 -10.08 -7.70 -19.37
N VAL A 50 -9.79 -8.90 -18.87
CA VAL A 50 -9.79 -10.13 -19.67
C VAL A 50 -11.11 -10.31 -20.40
N GLY A 51 -11.02 -10.59 -21.70
CA GLY A 51 -12.18 -10.81 -22.57
C GLY A 51 -12.90 -9.52 -23.02
N THR A 52 -12.40 -8.35 -22.63
CA THR A 52 -12.91 -7.06 -23.11
C THR A 52 -12.08 -6.56 -24.30
N ASN A 53 -12.70 -5.76 -25.17
CA ASN A 53 -12.00 -5.01 -26.23
C ASN A 53 -11.63 -3.58 -25.79
N GLU A 54 -11.88 -3.24 -24.51
CA GLU A 54 -11.53 -1.92 -23.98
C GLU A 54 -10.02 -1.87 -23.69
N PRO A 55 -9.27 -0.93 -24.27
CA PRO A 55 -7.85 -0.81 -24.00
C PRO A 55 -7.61 -0.35 -22.55
N MET A 56 -6.53 -0.83 -21.95
CA MET A 56 -5.99 -0.19 -20.75
C MET A 56 -5.39 1.17 -21.15
N THR A 57 -5.77 2.23 -20.45
CA THR A 57 -5.36 3.60 -20.72
C THR A 57 -4.89 4.28 -19.45
N LEU A 58 -4.17 5.38 -19.63
CA LEU A 58 -3.69 6.24 -18.56
C LEU A 58 -4.82 6.91 -17.76
N ASP A 59 -6.07 6.87 -18.23
CA ASP A 59 -7.23 7.39 -17.50
C ASP A 59 -7.86 6.37 -16.56
N ASN A 60 -7.46 5.09 -16.62
CA ASN A 60 -8.05 4.06 -15.80
C ASN A 60 -7.75 4.23 -14.30
N ILE A 61 -8.74 3.86 -13.48
CA ILE A 61 -8.67 3.91 -12.03
C ILE A 61 -8.39 2.52 -11.49
N PHE A 62 -7.47 2.44 -10.54
CA PHE A 62 -7.07 1.21 -9.88
C PHE A 62 -7.48 1.27 -8.41
N TRP A 63 -7.90 0.15 -7.84
CA TRP A 63 -7.86 -0.01 -6.39
C TRP A 63 -6.42 -0.25 -5.98
N ILE A 64 -5.81 0.71 -5.28
CA ILE A 64 -4.38 0.64 -4.97
C ILE A 64 -4.08 -0.12 -3.68
N ALA A 65 -5.12 -0.62 -2.99
CA ALA A 65 -5.01 -1.45 -1.81
C ALA A 65 -3.95 -0.89 -0.82
N SER A 66 -2.96 -1.69 -0.44
CA SER A 66 -1.94 -1.32 0.54
C SER A 66 -0.99 -0.17 0.17
N CYS A 67 -1.00 0.31 -1.07
CA CYS A 67 -0.36 1.60 -1.41
C CYS A 67 -1.01 2.77 -0.65
N THR A 68 -2.26 2.62 -0.18
CA THR A 68 -2.96 3.57 0.70
C THR A 68 -2.18 3.87 1.97
N LYS A 69 -1.39 2.91 2.47
CA LYS A 69 -0.68 3.03 3.76
C LYS A 69 0.28 4.21 3.79
N MET A 70 0.98 4.46 2.69
CA MET A 70 1.89 5.62 2.56
C MET A 70 1.11 6.94 2.71
N LEU A 71 -0.07 7.04 2.11
CA LEU A 71 -0.93 8.23 2.19
C LEU A 71 -1.44 8.44 3.62
N ALA A 72 -1.92 7.38 4.27
CA ALA A 72 -2.36 7.42 5.67
C ALA A 72 -1.19 7.79 6.61
N GLY A 73 0.01 7.27 6.35
CA GLY A 73 1.24 7.63 7.06
C GLY A 73 1.57 9.11 6.94
N VAL A 74 1.57 9.67 5.72
CA VAL A 74 1.76 11.12 5.49
C VAL A 74 0.75 11.94 6.29
N ALA A 75 -0.52 11.56 6.25
CA ALA A 75 -1.58 12.27 6.96
C ALA A 75 -1.41 12.20 8.49
N CYS A 76 -1.03 11.05 9.04
CA CYS A 76 -0.72 10.90 10.46
C CYS A 76 0.47 11.77 10.85
N MET A 77 1.51 11.81 10.01
CA MET A 77 2.71 12.61 10.28
C MET A 77 2.45 14.12 10.20
N GLN A 78 1.52 14.59 9.37
CA GLN A 78 1.04 15.98 9.44
C GLN A 78 0.41 16.31 10.80
N LEU A 79 -0.33 15.36 11.41
CA LEU A 79 -0.88 15.56 12.76
C LEU A 79 0.18 15.44 13.86
N VAL A 80 1.26 14.68 13.63
CA VAL A 80 2.43 14.66 14.52
C VAL A 80 3.13 16.02 14.50
N GLU A 81 3.33 16.63 13.32
CA GLU A 81 3.88 17.98 13.22
C GLU A 81 3.03 19.05 13.93
N GLN A 82 1.71 18.86 13.95
CA GLN A 82 0.75 19.72 14.65
C GLN A 82 0.67 19.43 16.16
N GLY A 83 1.38 18.41 16.67
CA GLY A 83 1.32 17.99 18.07
C GLY A 83 0.00 17.31 18.49
N LYS A 84 -0.87 16.96 17.53
CA LYS A 84 -2.17 16.31 17.78
C LYS A 84 -2.06 14.79 17.90
N LEU A 85 -1.06 14.21 17.26
CA LEU A 85 -0.66 12.81 17.43
C LEU A 85 0.78 12.77 17.92
N LYS A 86 1.13 11.70 18.63
CA LYS A 86 2.46 11.46 19.16
C LYS A 86 2.88 10.03 18.83
N LEU A 87 4.08 9.87 18.27
CA LEU A 87 4.54 8.57 17.80
C LEU A 87 4.68 7.55 18.92
N ASP A 88 5.23 7.95 20.06
CA ASP A 88 5.69 7.05 21.11
C ASP A 88 4.89 7.13 22.43
N ASP A 89 3.86 7.98 22.46
CA ASP A 89 2.98 8.16 23.61
C ASP A 89 1.75 7.23 23.48
N GLY A 90 1.86 6.04 24.07
CA GLY A 90 0.79 5.03 24.05
C GLY A 90 -0.44 5.43 24.86
N GLU A 91 -0.27 6.22 25.93
CA GLU A 91 -1.40 6.71 26.71
C GLU A 91 -2.24 7.69 25.89
N HIS A 92 -1.58 8.61 25.17
CA HIS A 92 -2.24 9.50 24.22
C HIS A 92 -3.04 8.72 23.19
N LEU A 93 -2.42 7.71 22.54
CA LEU A 93 -3.10 6.93 21.51
C LEU A 93 -4.30 6.14 22.07
N GLU A 94 -4.14 5.43 23.19
CA GLU A 94 -5.22 4.61 23.74
C GLU A 94 -6.31 5.45 24.44
N ASN A 95 -6.03 6.68 24.88
CA ASN A 95 -7.08 7.61 25.34
C ASN A 95 -7.90 8.16 24.17
N LEU A 96 -7.26 8.38 23.03
CA LEU A 96 -7.93 8.78 21.79
C LEU A 96 -8.71 7.61 21.17
N VAL A 97 -8.16 6.40 21.27
CA VAL A 97 -8.71 5.16 20.73
C VAL A 97 -8.91 4.11 21.83
N PRO A 98 -9.89 4.28 22.74
CA PRO A 98 -10.11 3.41 23.89
C PRO A 98 -10.33 1.94 23.55
N GLU A 99 -10.78 1.61 22.34
CA GLU A 99 -10.95 0.23 21.89
C GLU A 99 -9.63 -0.55 21.95
N LEU A 100 -8.50 0.11 21.70
CA LEU A 100 -7.16 -0.50 21.79
C LEU A 100 -6.86 -1.04 23.20
N LYS A 101 -7.41 -0.43 24.25
CA LYS A 101 -7.20 -0.86 25.65
C LYS A 101 -7.75 -2.25 25.93
N SER A 102 -8.83 -2.61 25.24
CA SER A 102 -9.59 -3.85 25.47
C SER A 102 -9.11 -5.05 24.64
N LEU A 103 -8.14 -4.82 23.75
CA LEU A 103 -7.62 -5.87 22.90
C LEU A 103 -6.89 -6.95 23.71
N LYS A 104 -7.05 -8.19 23.26
CA LYS A 104 -6.37 -9.37 23.81
C LYS A 104 -5.46 -9.99 22.77
N VAL A 105 -4.49 -10.76 23.25
CA VAL A 105 -3.57 -11.53 22.40
C VAL A 105 -4.12 -12.95 22.22
N LEU A 106 -4.35 -13.34 20.98
CA LEU A 106 -4.69 -14.70 20.55
C LEU A 106 -3.43 -15.57 20.58
N LYS A 107 -3.39 -16.55 21.47
CA LYS A 107 -2.28 -17.51 21.61
C LYS A 107 -2.38 -18.64 20.57
N PRO A 108 -1.27 -19.35 20.28
CA PRO A 108 -1.28 -20.47 19.34
C PRO A 108 -2.25 -21.61 19.67
N ASP A 109 -2.59 -21.79 20.96
CA ASP A 109 -3.58 -22.76 21.44
C ASP A 109 -5.04 -22.30 21.25
N GLY A 110 -5.27 -21.12 20.65
CA GLY A 110 -6.59 -20.52 20.44
C GLY A 110 -7.17 -19.78 21.64
N SER A 111 -6.51 -19.82 22.80
CA SER A 111 -6.94 -19.07 23.98
C SER A 111 -6.39 -17.64 23.99
N PHE A 112 -6.91 -16.81 24.90
CA PHE A 112 -6.54 -15.40 25.00
C PHE A 112 -5.69 -15.10 26.23
N GLU A 113 -4.76 -14.16 26.08
CA GLU A 113 -4.11 -13.49 27.20
C GLU A 113 -4.30 -11.97 27.15
N GLU A 114 -4.22 -11.32 28.30
CA GLU A 114 -4.35 -9.86 28.41
C GLU A 114 -3.15 -9.16 27.76
N LYS A 115 -3.43 -8.03 27.11
CA LYS A 115 -2.40 -7.11 26.60
C LYS A 115 -1.67 -6.45 27.77
N LYS A 116 -0.34 -6.50 27.75
CA LYS A 116 0.53 -6.02 28.84
C LYS A 116 1.14 -4.64 28.56
N ASN A 117 1.32 -4.29 27.29
CA ASN A 117 1.94 -3.04 26.86
C ASN A 117 0.91 -2.13 26.19
N LEU A 118 1.14 -0.81 26.27
CA LEU A 118 0.38 0.15 25.47
C LEU A 118 0.79 0.05 24.00
N ILE A 119 -0.17 0.21 23.10
CA ILE A 119 0.09 0.37 21.67
C ILE A 119 0.42 1.84 21.41
N THR A 120 1.47 2.10 20.63
CA THR A 120 1.84 3.45 20.20
C THR A 120 1.52 3.66 18.72
N LEU A 121 1.45 4.93 18.28
CA LEU A 121 1.24 5.23 16.86
C LEU A 121 2.39 4.70 16.02
N ARG A 122 3.64 4.78 16.51
CA ARG A 122 4.79 4.18 15.82
C ARG A 122 4.56 2.69 15.59
N MET A 123 4.10 1.95 16.59
CA MET A 123 3.85 0.51 16.45
C MET A 123 2.78 0.19 15.40
N LEU A 124 1.74 1.03 15.31
CA LEU A 124 0.72 0.93 14.26
C LEU A 124 1.32 1.15 12.87
N LEU A 125 2.15 2.19 12.71
CA LEU A 125 2.80 2.55 11.43
C LEU A 125 3.90 1.57 11.00
N THR A 126 4.44 0.78 11.94
CA THR A 126 5.56 -0.11 11.71
C THR A 126 5.23 -1.60 11.76
N HIS A 127 3.95 -1.96 11.92
CA HIS A 127 3.50 -3.36 12.03
C HIS A 127 4.12 -4.12 13.23
N THR A 128 4.38 -3.40 14.34
CA THR A 128 4.92 -3.99 15.58
C THR A 128 3.91 -3.98 16.73
N ALA A 129 2.66 -3.58 16.48
CA ALA A 129 1.59 -3.54 17.47
C ALA A 129 1.00 -4.92 17.81
N GLY A 130 1.19 -5.93 16.94
CA GLY A 130 0.63 -7.28 17.12
C GLY A 130 -0.54 -7.62 16.19
N PHE A 131 -1.03 -6.71 15.35
CA PHE A 131 -2.10 -7.02 14.40
C PHE A 131 -1.61 -7.87 13.23
N GLY A 132 -2.49 -8.70 12.67
CA GLY A 132 -2.26 -9.43 11.42
C GLY A 132 -3.41 -9.30 10.44
N TYR A 133 -3.30 -10.01 9.31
CA TYR A 133 -4.38 -10.23 8.34
C TYR A 133 -4.73 -11.71 8.26
N THR A 134 -6.02 -12.03 8.14
CA THR A 134 -6.50 -13.42 8.02
C THR A 134 -6.00 -14.11 6.75
N PHE A 135 -5.69 -13.36 5.69
CA PHE A 135 -5.15 -13.93 4.46
C PHE A 135 -3.65 -14.25 4.51
N PHE A 136 -2.94 -13.76 5.53
CA PHE A 136 -1.52 -14.03 5.76
C PHE A 136 -1.23 -14.85 7.02
N ASN A 137 -2.22 -15.07 7.89
CA ASN A 137 -2.02 -15.77 9.14
C ASN A 137 -3.13 -16.80 9.39
N GLU A 138 -2.78 -18.09 9.34
CA GLU A 138 -3.73 -19.20 9.48
C GLU A 138 -4.39 -19.23 10.86
N ARG A 139 -3.65 -18.90 11.93
CA ARG A 139 -4.21 -18.81 13.28
C ARG A 139 -5.31 -17.76 13.37
N LEU A 140 -5.10 -16.60 12.76
CA LEU A 140 -6.09 -15.52 12.72
C LEU A 140 -7.31 -15.88 11.86
N ARG A 141 -7.07 -16.52 10.70
CA ARG A 141 -8.13 -17.07 9.84
C ARG A 141 -8.98 -18.09 10.59
N ASP A 142 -8.36 -19.09 11.19
CA ASP A 142 -9.05 -20.20 11.83
C ASP A 142 -9.84 -19.73 13.05
N TRP A 143 -9.31 -18.77 13.81
CA TRP A 143 -10.04 -18.11 14.89
C TRP A 143 -11.30 -17.38 14.40
N SER A 144 -11.28 -16.82 13.20
CA SER A 144 -12.42 -16.07 12.66
C SER A 144 -13.59 -16.96 12.20
N HIS A 145 -13.38 -18.28 12.03
CA HIS A 145 -14.42 -19.21 11.59
C HIS A 145 -15.50 -19.45 12.66
N PRO A 146 -16.75 -19.77 12.27
CA PRO A 146 -17.23 -19.98 10.91
C PRO A 146 -17.67 -18.72 10.17
N ALA A 147 -17.82 -17.58 10.87
CA ALA A 147 -18.30 -16.34 10.25
C ALA A 147 -17.27 -15.75 9.26
N GLY A 148 -15.99 -15.89 9.58
CA GLY A 148 -14.90 -15.25 8.86
C GLY A 148 -14.79 -13.76 9.17
N ILE A 149 -13.73 -13.15 8.64
CA ILE A 149 -13.54 -11.70 8.61
C ILE A 149 -13.25 -11.32 7.16
N ASP A 150 -13.84 -10.21 6.73
CA ASP A 150 -13.56 -9.55 5.46
C ASP A 150 -12.96 -8.17 5.73
N GLU A 151 -11.64 -8.08 5.72
CA GLU A 151 -10.91 -6.84 5.96
C GLU A 151 -11.15 -5.77 4.87
N PHE A 152 -11.84 -6.10 3.77
CA PHE A 152 -12.17 -5.20 2.66
C PHE A 152 -13.68 -4.92 2.54
N SER A 153 -14.49 -5.33 3.53
CA SER A 153 -15.94 -5.17 3.52
C SER A 153 -16.40 -3.71 3.49
N GLY A 154 -15.52 -2.79 3.89
CA GLY A 154 -15.84 -1.39 4.13
C GLY A 154 -16.53 -1.15 5.48
N ARG A 155 -16.49 -2.13 6.40
CA ARG A 155 -17.05 -2.01 7.75
C ARG A 155 -15.95 -1.95 8.80
N ILE A 156 -16.12 -1.07 9.78
CA ILE A 156 -15.14 -0.90 10.85
C ILE A 156 -15.08 -2.13 11.76
N GLU A 157 -16.18 -2.90 11.89
CA GLU A 157 -16.23 -4.08 12.75
C GLU A 157 -15.26 -5.19 12.33
N ASP A 158 -14.97 -5.31 11.04
CA ASP A 158 -14.02 -6.30 10.50
C ASP A 158 -12.57 -5.95 10.83
N ILE A 159 -12.32 -4.71 11.27
CA ILE A 159 -11.00 -4.23 11.68
C ILE A 159 -10.86 -4.24 13.21
N VAL A 160 -11.81 -3.61 13.92
CA VAL A 160 -11.65 -3.34 15.36
C VAL A 160 -11.86 -4.56 16.25
N LYS A 161 -12.43 -5.64 15.71
CA LYS A 161 -12.63 -6.91 16.43
C LYS A 161 -11.45 -7.88 16.30
N LEU A 162 -10.46 -7.57 15.46
CA LEU A 162 -9.29 -8.43 15.28
C LEU A 162 -8.44 -8.44 16.56
N PRO A 163 -8.06 -9.63 17.08
CA PRO A 163 -7.16 -9.72 18.20
C PRO A 163 -5.72 -9.44 17.79
N LEU A 164 -4.87 -9.25 18.80
CA LEU A 164 -3.43 -9.22 18.61
C LEU A 164 -2.89 -10.67 18.49
N LEU A 165 -1.77 -10.84 17.82
CA LEU A 165 -1.08 -12.11 17.60
C LEU A 165 0.16 -12.26 18.52
N PHE A 166 0.64 -11.15 19.06
CA PHE A 166 1.70 -11.07 20.06
C PHE A 166 1.56 -9.76 20.86
N GLN A 167 2.30 -9.63 21.96
CA GLN A 167 2.28 -8.43 22.80
C GLN A 167 2.89 -7.22 22.06
N PRO A 168 2.30 -6.02 22.15
CA PRO A 168 2.80 -4.84 21.46
C PRO A 168 4.32 -4.61 21.69
N GLY A 169 5.07 -4.46 20.60
CA GLY A 169 6.53 -4.23 20.60
C GLY A 169 7.42 -5.48 20.69
N GLU A 170 6.83 -6.68 20.80
CA GLU A 170 7.59 -7.94 20.94
C GLU A 170 7.87 -8.65 19.62
N GLY A 171 7.23 -8.25 18.52
CA GLY A 171 7.42 -8.86 17.21
C GLY A 171 7.03 -7.93 16.05
N TRP A 172 7.00 -8.51 14.86
CA TRP A 172 6.53 -7.87 13.64
C TRP A 172 5.57 -8.82 12.91
N GLU A 173 4.43 -8.31 12.49
CA GLU A 173 3.44 -9.02 11.65
C GLU A 173 2.67 -8.00 10.81
N TYR A 174 2.54 -8.28 9.52
CA TYR A 174 1.84 -7.37 8.63
C TYR A 174 0.33 -7.46 8.86
N GLY A 175 -0.31 -6.31 9.14
CA GLY A 175 -1.68 -6.29 9.66
C GLY A 175 -2.42 -4.97 9.50
N VAL A 176 -3.57 -4.89 10.15
CA VAL A 176 -4.51 -3.74 10.13
C VAL A 176 -4.05 -2.54 10.98
N GLY A 177 -2.78 -2.48 11.40
CA GLY A 177 -2.28 -1.39 12.25
C GLY A 177 -2.48 0.00 11.65
N ILE A 178 -2.36 0.14 10.32
CA ILE A 178 -2.56 1.43 9.64
C ILE A 178 -4.04 1.85 9.62
N ASP A 179 -4.99 0.91 9.65
CA ASP A 179 -6.40 1.23 9.79
C ASP A 179 -6.70 1.85 11.16
N TRP A 180 -6.09 1.33 12.22
CA TRP A 180 -6.12 1.94 13.55
C TRP A 180 -5.47 3.32 13.59
N ALA A 181 -4.36 3.53 12.86
CA ALA A 181 -3.75 4.85 12.73
C ALA A 181 -4.69 5.84 12.01
N GLY A 182 -5.44 5.36 11.00
CA GLY A 182 -6.53 6.10 10.37
C GLY A 182 -7.61 6.51 11.37
N ILE A 183 -8.09 5.59 12.21
CA ILE A 183 -9.08 5.89 13.27
C ILE A 183 -8.55 6.96 14.24
N ALA A 184 -7.29 6.85 14.67
CA ALA A 184 -6.66 7.86 15.52
C ALA A 184 -6.61 9.22 14.82
N LEU A 185 -6.26 9.26 13.53
CA LEU A 185 -6.29 10.48 12.74
C LEU A 185 -7.69 11.10 12.68
N GLU A 186 -8.74 10.29 12.47
CA GLU A 186 -10.11 10.80 12.41
C GLU A 186 -10.52 11.49 13.71
N ARG A 187 -10.19 10.85 14.84
CA ARG A 187 -10.54 11.36 16.17
C ARG A 187 -9.71 12.59 16.55
N ALA A 188 -8.43 12.63 16.19
CA ALA A 188 -7.57 13.77 16.48
C ALA A 188 -7.88 15.01 15.60
N SER A 189 -8.36 14.78 14.37
CA SER A 189 -8.63 15.87 13.41
C SER A 189 -10.08 16.31 13.36
N GLY A 190 -11.02 15.44 13.74
CA GLY A 190 -12.46 15.62 13.51
C GLY A 190 -12.89 15.43 12.05
N LEU A 191 -11.98 15.01 11.16
CA LEU A 191 -12.26 14.74 9.75
C LEU A 191 -12.14 13.25 9.46
N ARG A 192 -12.96 12.73 8.55
CA ARG A 192 -12.75 11.37 8.05
C ARG A 192 -11.43 11.28 7.28
N LEU A 193 -10.80 10.10 7.22
CA LEU A 193 -9.46 9.95 6.64
C LEU A 193 -9.42 10.38 5.17
N ASN A 194 -10.40 9.96 4.35
CA ASN A 194 -10.55 10.44 2.98
C ASN A 194 -10.59 11.98 2.92
N ASP A 195 -11.43 12.63 3.72
CA ASP A 195 -11.63 14.08 3.66
C ASP A 195 -10.38 14.84 4.12
N TYR A 196 -9.68 14.31 5.11
CA TYR A 196 -8.40 14.83 5.55
C TYR A 196 -7.37 14.76 4.41
N LEU A 197 -7.28 13.62 3.70
CA LEU A 197 -6.39 13.45 2.55
C LEU A 197 -6.76 14.39 1.40
N GLN A 198 -8.05 14.48 1.06
CA GLN A 198 -8.53 15.41 0.03
C GLN A 198 -8.07 16.84 0.31
N LYS A 199 -8.27 17.31 1.54
CA LYS A 199 -7.98 18.69 1.94
C LYS A 199 -6.48 18.98 2.10
N ASN A 200 -5.76 18.12 2.82
CA ASN A 200 -4.42 18.44 3.32
C ASN A 200 -3.28 17.83 2.50
N VAL A 201 -3.60 16.91 1.58
CA VAL A 201 -2.60 16.26 0.72
C VAL A 201 -2.96 16.44 -0.76
N PHE A 202 -4.18 16.09 -1.18
CA PHE A 202 -4.52 16.03 -2.59
C PHE A 202 -4.76 17.40 -3.21
N GLN A 203 -5.55 18.25 -2.54
CA GLN A 203 -5.81 19.61 -3.02
C GLN A 203 -4.51 20.45 -3.19
N PRO A 204 -3.57 20.48 -2.24
CA PRO A 204 -2.28 21.18 -2.41
C PRO A 204 -1.40 20.64 -3.55
N LEU A 205 -1.61 19.38 -3.95
CA LEU A 205 -0.90 18.72 -5.06
C LEU A 205 -1.67 18.78 -6.39
N GLY A 206 -2.89 19.34 -6.38
CA GLY A 206 -3.78 19.33 -7.55
C GLY A 206 -4.14 17.91 -8.00
N ILE A 207 -4.26 16.96 -7.07
CA ILE A 207 -4.74 15.61 -7.30
C ILE A 207 -6.27 15.61 -7.39
N LYS A 208 -6.83 15.00 -8.43
CA LYS A 208 -8.28 14.96 -8.67
C LYS A 208 -8.86 13.56 -8.69
N ASN A 209 -8.08 12.57 -9.12
CA ASN A 209 -8.53 11.20 -9.34
C ASN A 209 -7.97 10.23 -8.29
N MET A 210 -8.08 10.61 -7.01
CA MET A 210 -7.80 9.73 -5.87
C MET A 210 -8.89 9.89 -4.82
N SER A 211 -9.54 8.81 -4.42
CA SER A 211 -10.59 8.83 -3.40
C SER A 211 -10.80 7.43 -2.80
N MET A 212 -11.16 7.37 -1.53
CA MET A 212 -11.71 6.15 -0.92
C MET A 212 -13.19 5.94 -1.28
N LEU A 213 -13.84 7.00 -1.76
CA LEU A 213 -15.23 7.05 -2.18
C LEU A 213 -15.26 7.51 -3.65
N PRO A 214 -14.98 6.61 -4.61
CA PRO A 214 -14.86 6.99 -6.02
C PRO A 214 -16.21 7.46 -6.58
N GLY A 215 -16.22 8.66 -7.17
CA GLY A 215 -17.40 9.21 -7.85
C GLY A 215 -17.77 8.44 -9.12
N LYS A 216 -18.87 8.84 -9.78
CA LYS A 216 -19.36 8.20 -11.02
C LYS A 216 -18.29 8.15 -12.12
N GLU A 217 -17.53 9.22 -12.30
CA GLU A 217 -16.47 9.29 -13.31
C GLU A 217 -15.31 8.34 -13.03
N MET A 218 -14.87 8.24 -11.76
CA MET A 218 -13.82 7.30 -11.37
C MET A 218 -14.30 5.85 -11.54
N ARG A 219 -15.53 5.54 -11.12
CA ARG A 219 -16.13 4.21 -11.28
C ARG A 219 -16.26 3.81 -12.74
N ALA A 220 -16.64 4.73 -13.63
CA ALA A 220 -16.73 4.49 -15.07
C ALA A 220 -15.38 4.14 -15.71
N LYS A 221 -14.25 4.47 -15.06
CA LYS A 221 -12.88 4.22 -15.52
C LYS A 221 -12.16 3.11 -14.74
N LEU A 222 -12.83 2.45 -13.81
CA LEU A 222 -12.24 1.40 -12.97
C LEU A 222 -11.72 0.21 -13.79
N ALA A 223 -10.47 -0.20 -13.58
CA ALA A 223 -9.91 -1.43 -14.13
C ALA A 223 -10.63 -2.67 -13.57
N HIS A 224 -10.75 -3.73 -14.37
CA HIS A 224 -11.37 -4.97 -13.89
C HIS A 224 -10.45 -5.66 -12.88
N MET A 225 -11.05 -6.33 -11.88
CA MET A 225 -10.30 -7.19 -10.96
C MET A 225 -10.24 -8.61 -11.49
N HIS A 226 -9.08 -9.25 -11.35
CA HIS A 226 -8.82 -10.56 -11.93
C HIS A 226 -8.38 -11.57 -10.86
N GLN A 227 -8.72 -12.84 -11.10
CA GLN A 227 -8.13 -13.99 -10.45
C GLN A 227 -7.25 -14.72 -11.46
N ARG A 228 -6.01 -15.05 -11.09
CA ARG A 228 -5.21 -16.07 -11.75
C ARG A 228 -5.48 -17.41 -11.09
N ASP A 229 -5.92 -18.37 -11.88
CA ASP A 229 -6.15 -19.74 -11.44
C ASP A 229 -4.86 -20.57 -11.51
N ALA A 230 -4.86 -21.76 -10.91
CA ALA A 230 -3.67 -22.60 -10.77
C ALA A 230 -3.07 -23.08 -12.11
N ASP A 231 -3.87 -23.10 -13.18
CA ASP A 231 -3.43 -23.41 -14.55
C ASP A 231 -2.79 -22.19 -15.25
N GLY A 232 -2.70 -21.06 -14.56
CA GLY A 232 -2.13 -19.81 -15.03
C GLY A 232 -3.11 -18.92 -15.82
N THR A 233 -4.32 -19.39 -16.12
CA THR A 233 -5.33 -18.60 -16.82
C THR A 233 -5.89 -17.50 -15.93
N LEU A 234 -6.37 -16.42 -16.55
CA LEU A 234 -7.01 -15.32 -15.86
C LEU A 234 -8.52 -15.30 -16.12
N ARG A 235 -9.26 -14.93 -15.10
CA ARG A 235 -10.69 -14.61 -15.17
C ARG A 235 -10.99 -13.34 -14.41
N THR A 236 -12.07 -12.66 -14.78
CA THR A 236 -12.60 -11.56 -13.96
C THR A 236 -13.17 -12.11 -12.65
N ARG A 237 -13.11 -11.30 -11.60
CA ARG A 237 -13.72 -11.59 -10.29
C ARG A 237 -14.37 -10.33 -9.72
N ASP A 238 -15.21 -10.53 -8.72
CA ASP A 238 -15.79 -9.41 -7.97
C ASP A 238 -14.70 -8.62 -7.23
N HIS A 239 -14.94 -7.32 -7.12
CA HIS A 239 -14.04 -6.41 -6.43
C HIS A 239 -14.05 -6.67 -4.92
N LEU A 240 -12.89 -6.73 -4.26
CA LEU A 240 -12.83 -6.90 -2.79
C LEU A 240 -13.42 -5.69 -2.06
N GLN A 241 -12.92 -4.49 -2.38
CA GLN A 241 -13.44 -3.22 -1.85
C GLN A 241 -14.74 -2.80 -2.58
N ARG A 242 -15.80 -3.63 -2.51
CA ARG A 242 -17.00 -3.48 -3.34
C ARG A 242 -17.91 -2.33 -2.88
N LEU A 243 -18.10 -2.17 -1.57
CA LEU A 243 -19.13 -1.27 -1.02
C LEU A 243 -19.02 0.17 -1.58
N PRO A 244 -17.84 0.83 -1.65
CA PRO A 244 -17.71 2.17 -2.23
C PRO A 244 -18.02 2.26 -3.73
N LEU A 245 -18.09 1.14 -4.45
CA LEU A 245 -18.29 1.10 -5.90
C LEU A 245 -19.76 0.99 -6.29
N VAL A 246 -20.60 0.45 -5.41
CA VAL A 246 -21.94 -0.03 -5.77
C VAL A 246 -23.08 0.74 -5.12
N THR A 247 -22.77 1.62 -4.17
CA THR A 247 -23.79 2.45 -3.51
C THR A 247 -23.73 3.90 -3.98
N ASP A 248 -24.90 4.47 -4.24
CA ASP A 248 -25.13 5.90 -4.39
C ASP A 248 -25.94 6.46 -3.20
N ASN A 249 -26.26 5.63 -2.21
CA ASN A 249 -27.03 6.03 -1.05
C ASN A 249 -26.15 6.80 -0.06
N ALA A 250 -26.52 8.05 0.24
CA ALA A 250 -25.72 8.92 1.09
C ALA A 250 -25.50 8.37 2.52
N SER A 251 -26.49 7.67 3.10
CA SER A 251 -26.36 7.08 4.43
C SER A 251 -25.42 5.88 4.42
N GLU A 252 -25.46 5.04 3.38
CA GLU A 252 -24.52 3.93 3.23
C GLU A 252 -23.11 4.45 3.00
N ILE A 253 -22.93 5.44 2.11
CA ILE A 253 -21.64 6.09 1.87
C ILE A 253 -21.06 6.65 3.18
N ALA A 254 -21.87 7.33 3.99
CA ALA A 254 -21.44 7.89 5.27
C ALA A 254 -21.04 6.82 6.31
N SER A 255 -21.49 5.57 6.14
CA SER A 255 -21.15 4.44 7.00
C SER A 255 -19.90 3.68 6.58
N ILE A 256 -19.38 3.92 5.36
CA ILE A 256 -18.19 3.24 4.84
C ILE A 256 -16.99 3.60 5.70
N PHE A 257 -16.30 2.56 6.17
CA PHE A 257 -15.03 2.70 6.86
C PHE A 257 -13.94 3.16 5.89
N HIS A 258 -13.30 4.29 6.22
CA HIS A 258 -12.19 4.84 5.46
C HIS A 258 -10.88 4.13 5.84
N SER A 259 -10.68 2.93 5.27
CA SER A 259 -9.52 2.09 5.55
C SER A 259 -8.20 2.78 5.16
N GLY A 260 -7.38 3.12 6.16
CA GLY A 260 -6.01 3.58 5.95
C GLY A 260 -5.08 2.47 5.44
N GLY A 261 -5.46 1.21 5.66
CA GLY A 261 -4.74 0.04 5.19
C GLY A 261 -4.94 -0.25 3.71
N ALA A 262 -6.13 0.01 3.14
CA ALA A 262 -6.46 -0.44 1.79
C ALA A 262 -7.53 0.38 1.04
N GLY A 263 -8.07 1.46 1.59
CA GLY A 263 -9.30 2.07 1.08
C GLY A 263 -9.20 2.87 -0.23
N MET A 264 -8.00 3.21 -0.72
CA MET A 264 -7.85 4.18 -1.81
C MET A 264 -8.04 3.57 -3.21
N PHE A 265 -8.75 4.32 -4.05
CA PHE A 265 -8.76 4.18 -5.51
C PHE A 265 -7.99 5.34 -6.12
N ALA A 266 -7.18 5.09 -7.15
CA ALA A 266 -6.34 6.11 -7.75
C ALA A 266 -6.12 5.93 -9.25
N GLN A 267 -5.97 7.05 -9.95
CA GLN A 267 -5.23 7.11 -11.21
C GLN A 267 -3.73 7.03 -10.91
N PRO A 268 -2.95 6.14 -11.54
CA PRO A 268 -1.54 5.90 -11.18
C PRO A 268 -0.65 7.15 -11.20
N GLN A 269 -0.87 8.06 -12.15
CA GLN A 269 -0.11 9.31 -12.28
C GLN A 269 -0.29 10.23 -11.07
N GLU A 270 -1.47 10.21 -10.44
CA GLU A 270 -1.75 11.00 -9.24
C GLU A 270 -0.95 10.49 -8.04
N TYR A 271 -0.77 9.18 -7.91
CA TYR A 271 0.12 8.59 -6.91
C TYR A 271 1.59 8.99 -7.15
N GLY A 272 1.99 9.08 -8.42
CA GLY A 272 3.30 9.61 -8.83
C GLY A 272 3.59 11.00 -8.27
N LYS A 273 2.59 11.89 -8.17
CA LYS A 273 2.77 13.23 -7.55
C LYS A 273 3.17 13.13 -6.08
N VAL A 274 2.65 12.16 -5.34
CA VAL A 274 3.01 11.95 -3.92
C VAL A 274 4.41 11.33 -3.81
N LEU A 275 4.78 10.42 -4.71
CA LEU A 275 6.16 9.92 -4.78
C LEU A 275 7.15 11.06 -5.04
N THR A 276 6.84 12.00 -5.94
CA THR A 276 7.67 13.18 -6.18
C THR A 276 7.84 14.05 -4.93
N VAL A 277 6.81 14.16 -4.08
CA VAL A 277 6.91 14.87 -2.79
C VAL A 277 7.89 14.17 -1.85
N LEU A 278 7.84 12.84 -1.73
CA LEU A 278 8.80 12.06 -0.94
C LEU A 278 10.24 12.23 -1.44
N LEU A 279 10.44 12.20 -2.77
CA LEU A 279 11.75 12.42 -3.39
C LEU A 279 12.34 13.81 -3.07
N ASN A 280 11.48 14.80 -2.86
CA ASN A 280 11.84 16.18 -2.54
C ASN A 280 11.76 16.52 -1.04
N GLY A 281 11.70 15.51 -0.15
CA GLY A 281 11.71 15.75 1.28
C GLY A 281 10.45 16.48 1.79
N GLY A 282 9.30 16.26 1.16
CA GLY A 282 8.01 16.75 1.66
C GLY A 282 7.45 17.98 0.94
N THR A 283 8.17 18.56 -0.02
CA THR A 283 7.71 19.72 -0.80
C THR A 283 7.38 19.33 -2.23
N CYS A 284 6.24 19.78 -2.75
CA CYS A 284 5.88 19.62 -4.14
C CYS A 284 6.72 20.55 -5.03
N PRO A 285 7.48 20.04 -6.01
CA PRO A 285 8.29 20.88 -6.90
C PRO A 285 7.44 21.71 -7.87
N LYS A 286 6.19 21.32 -8.13
CA LYS A 286 5.31 22.00 -9.09
C LYS A 286 4.47 23.12 -8.44
N THR A 287 3.91 22.87 -7.26
CA THR A 287 3.03 23.83 -6.58
C THR A 287 3.73 24.62 -5.48
N GLY A 288 4.93 24.18 -5.04
CA GLY A 288 5.63 24.74 -3.88
C GLY A 288 4.99 24.38 -2.54
N ALA A 289 3.90 23.61 -2.53
CA ALA A 289 3.23 23.21 -1.30
C ALA A 289 4.14 22.29 -0.47
N GLN A 290 4.37 22.67 0.79
CA GLN A 290 5.01 21.81 1.79
C GLN A 290 3.95 20.89 2.40
N ILE A 291 3.98 19.61 2.04
CA ILE A 291 3.06 18.59 2.57
C ILE A 291 3.54 18.09 3.93
N LEU A 292 4.86 17.94 4.07
CA LEU A 292 5.56 17.59 5.31
C LEU A 292 6.87 18.38 5.36
N LYS A 293 7.39 18.61 6.56
CA LYS A 293 8.75 19.13 6.73
C LYS A 293 9.77 18.08 6.34
N LYS A 294 10.97 18.53 5.99
CA LYS A 294 12.05 17.65 5.55
C LYS A 294 12.45 16.66 6.64
N GLU A 295 12.56 17.13 7.86
CA GLU A 295 12.93 16.33 9.04
C GLU A 295 11.89 15.23 9.31
N THR A 296 10.60 15.53 9.11
CA THR A 296 9.53 14.54 9.20
C THR A 296 9.64 13.47 8.13
N VAL A 297 9.93 13.85 6.88
CA VAL A 297 10.14 12.87 5.81
C VAL A 297 11.39 12.04 6.07
N ASP A 298 12.49 12.65 6.53
CA ASP A 298 13.71 11.93 6.91
C ASP A 298 13.42 10.89 8.02
N LEU A 299 12.58 11.23 9.01
CA LEU A 299 12.12 10.30 10.04
C LEU A 299 11.22 9.18 9.48
N MET A 300 10.32 9.50 8.55
CA MET A 300 9.48 8.46 7.91
C MET A 300 10.33 7.44 7.16
N LEU A 301 11.47 7.86 6.61
CA LEU A 301 12.39 7.02 5.83
C LEU A 301 13.52 6.41 6.66
N SER A 302 13.58 6.65 7.98
CA SER A 302 14.53 5.96 8.85
C SER A 302 14.00 4.58 9.24
N ASN A 303 14.90 3.62 9.50
CA ASN A 303 14.48 2.38 10.12
C ASN A 303 13.83 2.70 11.48
N SER A 304 12.69 2.05 11.77
CA SER A 304 11.96 2.18 13.03
C SER A 304 11.77 0.84 13.72
N ILE A 305 12.41 -0.22 13.20
CA ILE A 305 12.30 -1.60 13.67
C ILE A 305 13.67 -2.30 13.72
N GLU A 306 14.74 -1.60 14.11
CA GLU A 306 16.11 -2.14 14.18
C GLU A 306 16.23 -3.43 15.00
N LYS A 307 15.32 -3.63 15.96
CA LYS A 307 15.20 -4.85 16.77
C LYS A 307 14.83 -6.09 15.94
N PHE A 308 14.24 -5.92 14.76
CA PHE A 308 13.75 -6.98 13.89
C PHE A 308 14.44 -6.96 12.50
N PRO A 309 15.78 -7.08 12.43
CA PRO A 309 16.53 -6.90 11.17
C PRO A 309 16.25 -7.97 10.12
N ASN A 310 15.56 -9.06 10.51
CA ASN A 310 15.24 -10.22 9.69
C ASN A 310 13.73 -10.40 9.48
N PHE A 311 12.91 -9.39 9.80
CA PHE A 311 11.44 -9.51 9.79
C PHE A 311 10.88 -10.01 8.45
N SER A 312 11.44 -9.54 7.33
CA SER A 312 10.99 -9.89 5.99
C SER A 312 11.40 -11.27 5.52
N ARG A 313 12.26 -11.97 6.26
CA ARG A 313 12.72 -13.35 5.96
C ARG A 313 11.79 -14.41 6.51
N GLN A 314 10.78 -14.01 7.26
CA GLN A 314 9.75 -14.93 7.72
C GLN A 314 8.84 -15.28 6.54
N PRO A 315 8.56 -16.57 6.31
CA PRO A 315 7.64 -16.96 5.27
C PRO A 315 6.23 -16.48 5.61
N ILE A 316 5.51 -16.04 4.58
CA ILE A 316 4.11 -15.67 4.70
C ILE A 316 3.27 -16.76 4.03
N PRO A 317 2.44 -17.49 4.78
CA PRO A 317 1.58 -18.53 4.22
C PRO A 317 0.45 -17.91 3.40
N ALA A 318 -0.05 -18.70 2.45
CA ALA A 318 -1.28 -18.40 1.72
C ALA A 318 -2.52 -18.82 2.53
N ALA A 319 -2.75 -18.17 3.68
CA ALA A 319 -3.86 -18.54 4.56
C ALA A 319 -5.23 -18.40 3.86
N LYS A 320 -5.37 -17.42 2.96
CA LYS A 320 -6.46 -17.36 1.96
C LYS A 320 -5.84 -17.37 0.54
N PRO A 321 -5.74 -18.54 -0.13
CA PRO A 321 -4.98 -18.70 -1.37
C PRO A 321 -5.60 -18.00 -2.59
N ASP A 322 -6.86 -17.58 -2.51
CA ASP A 322 -7.47 -16.72 -3.52
C ASP A 322 -6.95 -15.27 -3.44
N LEU A 323 -6.43 -14.84 -2.28
CA LEU A 323 -5.93 -13.49 -2.04
C LEU A 323 -4.41 -13.37 -2.14
N THR A 324 -3.66 -14.42 -1.80
CA THR A 324 -2.19 -14.38 -1.83
C THR A 324 -1.57 -15.73 -2.14
N ASN A 325 -0.45 -15.69 -2.86
CA ASN A 325 0.46 -16.82 -2.98
C ASN A 325 1.31 -16.96 -1.70
N PRO A 326 1.86 -18.15 -1.42
CA PRO A 326 2.86 -18.29 -0.37
C PRO A 326 4.13 -17.53 -0.77
N ILE A 327 4.71 -16.81 0.19
CA ILE A 327 5.90 -15.99 -0.01
C ILE A 327 6.99 -16.53 0.92
N GLY A 328 8.13 -16.96 0.37
CA GLY A 328 9.23 -17.46 1.19
C GLY A 328 9.95 -16.35 1.96
N GLU A 329 10.23 -15.25 1.27
CA GLU A 329 10.81 -14.02 1.83
C GLU A 329 10.15 -12.83 1.13
N LEU A 330 9.72 -11.82 1.90
CA LEU A 330 9.01 -10.64 1.38
C LEU A 330 9.81 -9.89 0.32
N TYR A 331 11.12 -9.78 0.50
CA TYR A 331 12.02 -9.16 -0.47
C TYR A 331 13.46 -9.66 -0.29
N PRO A 332 13.87 -10.73 -0.99
CA PRO A 332 15.21 -11.30 -0.86
C PRO A 332 16.28 -10.35 -1.40
N VAL A 333 17.37 -10.20 -0.66
CA VAL A 333 18.54 -9.39 -1.05
C VAL A 333 19.81 -10.20 -0.84
N ASP A 334 20.65 -10.26 -1.88
CA ASP A 334 21.92 -10.99 -1.85
C ASP A 334 22.79 -10.53 -0.67
N GLY A 335 23.38 -11.51 0.03
CA GLY A 335 24.20 -11.27 1.23
C GLY A 335 23.41 -11.00 2.51
N ASN A 336 22.07 -11.05 2.47
CA ASN A 336 21.19 -10.93 3.63
C ASN A 336 21.48 -9.71 4.52
N PRO A 337 21.59 -8.48 3.98
CA PRO A 337 21.75 -7.28 4.80
C PRO A 337 20.55 -7.08 5.73
N PRO A 338 20.72 -6.43 6.88
CA PRO A 338 19.60 -6.11 7.76
C PRO A 338 18.56 -5.27 7.02
N GLN A 339 17.31 -5.72 7.05
CA GLN A 339 16.17 -5.03 6.45
C GLN A 339 15.52 -4.11 7.51
N GLY A 340 14.78 -3.12 7.04
CA GLY A 340 14.11 -2.17 7.91
C GLY A 340 12.69 -1.86 7.48
N TRP A 341 12.01 -1.10 8.32
CA TRP A 341 10.68 -0.58 8.05
C TRP A 341 10.62 0.86 8.55
N GLY A 342 10.23 1.77 7.66
CA GLY A 342 9.98 3.17 7.97
C GLY A 342 8.58 3.39 8.54
N LEU A 343 8.07 4.60 8.48
CA LEU A 343 6.69 4.86 8.88
C LEU A 343 5.78 4.59 7.67
N THR A 344 5.35 3.33 7.53
CA THR A 344 4.40 2.72 6.53
C THR A 344 4.99 2.02 5.29
N PHE A 345 6.30 1.84 5.19
CA PHE A 345 6.93 1.19 4.04
C PHE A 345 8.25 0.50 4.38
N MET A 346 8.64 -0.46 3.55
CA MET A 346 9.84 -1.26 3.74
C MET A 346 11.10 -0.51 3.27
N LEU A 347 12.18 -0.67 4.03
CA LEU A 347 13.55 -0.31 3.66
C LEU A 347 14.28 -1.61 3.30
N THR A 348 14.55 -1.82 2.00
CA THR A 348 15.09 -3.11 1.53
C THR A 348 16.58 -3.26 1.76
N ASN A 349 17.31 -2.15 1.98
CA ASN A 349 18.76 -2.14 2.11
C ASN A 349 19.48 -2.74 0.89
N GLY A 350 19.03 -2.35 -0.30
CA GLY A 350 19.56 -2.80 -1.59
C GLY A 350 18.52 -3.58 -2.41
N GLY A 351 18.98 -4.20 -3.49
CA GLY A 351 18.15 -4.99 -4.40
C GLY A 351 18.88 -5.32 -5.70
N PHE A 352 18.23 -6.11 -6.55
CA PHE A 352 18.80 -6.60 -7.81
C PHE A 352 18.74 -5.57 -8.96
N SER A 353 17.93 -4.52 -8.84
CA SER A 353 17.57 -3.62 -9.94
C SER A 353 18.50 -2.42 -10.13
N GLY A 354 19.52 -2.26 -9.28
CA GLY A 354 20.37 -1.06 -9.25
C GLY A 354 19.87 0.03 -8.29
N ARG A 355 18.75 -0.22 -7.60
CA ARG A 355 18.25 0.66 -6.53
C ARG A 355 19.27 0.90 -5.43
N SER A 356 19.23 2.09 -4.83
CA SER A 356 20.11 2.40 -3.69
C SER A 356 19.73 1.61 -2.44
N LYS A 357 20.64 1.57 -1.47
CA LYS A 357 20.38 0.96 -0.15
C LYS A 357 19.31 1.71 0.65
N SER A 358 19.07 2.98 0.32
CA SER A 358 18.08 3.82 1.01
C SER A 358 16.69 3.77 0.36
N THR A 359 16.50 2.98 -0.69
CA THR A 359 15.22 2.87 -1.40
C THR A 359 14.13 2.34 -0.47
N VAL A 360 13.01 3.05 -0.46
CA VAL A 360 11.79 2.60 0.21
C VAL A 360 10.80 2.07 -0.80
N GLN A 361 10.04 1.05 -0.41
CA GLN A 361 9.02 0.46 -1.27
C GLN A 361 7.85 -0.08 -0.45
N TRP A 362 6.73 -0.27 -1.14
CA TRP A 362 5.70 -1.19 -0.70
C TRP A 362 4.84 -1.67 -1.88
N ALA A 363 3.75 -2.37 -1.56
CA ALA A 363 2.89 -2.98 -2.54
C ALA A 363 1.41 -2.83 -2.21
N GLY A 364 0.56 -3.09 -3.19
CA GLY A 364 -0.89 -3.26 -3.08
C GLY A 364 -1.27 -4.71 -3.40
N LEU A 365 -2.28 -5.25 -2.70
CA LEU A 365 -2.67 -6.66 -2.75
C LEU A 365 -2.95 -7.16 -4.17
N ALA A 366 -3.58 -6.34 -5.02
CA ALA A 366 -3.86 -6.69 -6.41
C ALA A 366 -2.62 -6.55 -7.33
N ASN A 367 -1.43 -6.88 -6.81
CA ASN A 367 -0.12 -6.78 -7.45
C ASN A 367 0.21 -5.38 -7.99
N LEU A 368 0.16 -4.38 -7.10
CA LEU A 368 0.72 -3.06 -7.35
C LEU A 368 2.05 -2.93 -6.61
N TRP A 369 3.06 -2.29 -7.21
CA TRP A 369 4.39 -2.17 -6.62
C TRP A 369 4.93 -0.76 -6.81
N TRP A 370 5.26 -0.06 -5.73
CA TRP A 370 5.85 1.29 -5.80
C TRP A 370 7.17 1.36 -5.06
N TRP A 371 8.03 2.27 -5.50
CA TRP A 371 9.30 2.57 -4.86
C TRP A 371 9.64 4.05 -4.95
N ALA A 372 10.48 4.51 -4.02
CA ALA A 372 11.09 5.84 -4.04
C ALA A 372 12.54 5.75 -3.55
N ASP A 373 13.46 6.22 -4.37
CA ASP A 373 14.89 6.25 -4.12
C ASP A 373 15.37 7.70 -4.14
N ARG A 374 15.59 8.26 -2.94
CA ARG A 374 16.00 9.68 -2.79
C ARG A 374 17.44 9.93 -3.21
N GLU A 375 18.28 8.90 -3.13
CA GLU A 375 19.70 8.96 -3.50
C GLU A 375 19.84 9.20 -5.00
N HIS A 376 19.18 8.37 -5.80
CA HIS A 376 19.15 8.53 -7.26
C HIS A 376 18.06 9.52 -7.74
N GLY A 377 17.11 9.88 -6.87
CA GLY A 377 16.05 10.84 -7.18
C GLY A 377 15.00 10.31 -8.14
N ILE A 378 14.74 8.99 -8.13
CA ILE A 378 13.79 8.29 -8.98
C ILE A 378 12.79 7.52 -8.14
N GLY A 379 11.55 7.43 -8.61
CA GLY A 379 10.53 6.55 -8.06
C GLY A 379 9.58 6.07 -9.15
N GLY A 380 8.69 5.17 -8.79
CA GLY A 380 7.71 4.66 -9.74
C GLY A 380 6.64 3.80 -9.10
N ILE A 381 5.65 3.46 -9.90
CA ILE A 381 4.60 2.51 -9.57
C ILE A 381 4.22 1.67 -10.79
N VAL A 382 4.10 0.36 -10.58
CA VAL A 382 3.50 -0.59 -11.52
C VAL A 382 2.14 -0.99 -10.98
N CYS A 383 1.08 -0.80 -11.77
CA CYS A 383 -0.30 -1.01 -11.35
C CYS A 383 -0.95 -2.13 -12.17
N THR A 384 -1.36 -3.20 -11.47
CA THR A 384 -2.26 -4.22 -12.02
C THR A 384 -3.48 -4.38 -11.11
N GLN A 385 -4.39 -5.28 -11.49
CA GLN A 385 -5.55 -5.68 -10.68
C GLN A 385 -5.68 -7.21 -10.69
N ILE A 386 -4.61 -7.91 -10.30
CA ILE A 386 -4.52 -9.37 -10.35
C ILE A 386 -4.36 -9.91 -8.94
N LEU A 387 -5.15 -10.92 -8.59
CA LEU A 387 -4.98 -11.77 -7.43
C LEU A 387 -4.68 -13.20 -7.89
N PRO A 388 -4.00 -14.03 -7.08
CA PRO A 388 -3.50 -13.71 -5.75
C PRO A 388 -2.26 -12.78 -5.76
N PHE A 389 -2.01 -12.09 -4.64
CA PHE A 389 -0.80 -11.28 -4.40
C PHE A 389 0.49 -12.11 -4.58
N ALA A 390 1.59 -11.44 -4.91
CA ALA A 390 2.86 -12.04 -5.31
C ALA A 390 2.73 -12.89 -6.58
N ASP A 391 2.07 -12.32 -7.59
CA ASP A 391 1.96 -12.89 -8.93
C ASP A 391 3.32 -12.85 -9.64
N ALA A 392 3.83 -14.01 -10.06
CA ALA A 392 5.16 -14.13 -10.65
C ALA A 392 5.34 -13.30 -11.94
N LYS A 393 4.29 -13.16 -12.76
CA LYS A 393 4.39 -12.38 -14.01
C LYS A 393 4.45 -10.89 -13.71
N VAL A 394 3.67 -10.42 -12.73
CA VAL A 394 3.71 -9.02 -12.31
C VAL A 394 5.02 -8.67 -11.60
N LEU A 395 5.53 -9.57 -10.74
CA LEU A 395 6.85 -9.42 -10.13
C LEU A 395 7.95 -9.31 -11.19
N GLY A 396 7.90 -10.13 -12.24
CA GLY A 396 8.82 -10.05 -13.38
C GLY A 396 8.73 -8.72 -14.13
N LEU A 397 7.51 -8.21 -14.40
CA LEU A 397 7.31 -6.90 -15.02
C LEU A 397 7.91 -5.78 -14.15
N TRP A 398 7.60 -5.77 -12.85
CA TRP A 398 8.10 -4.77 -11.93
C TRP A 398 9.64 -4.77 -11.87
N ALA A 399 10.24 -5.95 -11.71
CA ALA A 399 11.68 -6.14 -11.73
C ALA A 399 12.33 -5.60 -13.01
N ALA A 400 11.73 -5.88 -14.17
CA ALA A 400 12.24 -5.45 -15.47
C ALA A 400 12.15 -3.93 -15.67
N VAL A 401 11.00 -3.33 -15.33
CA VAL A 401 10.79 -1.88 -15.40
C VAL A 401 11.76 -1.15 -14.49
N GLU A 402 11.88 -1.58 -13.23
CA GLU A 402 12.76 -0.94 -12.27
C GLU A 402 14.23 -1.05 -12.71
N THR A 403 14.67 -2.23 -13.13
CA THR A 403 16.03 -2.43 -13.64
C THR A 403 16.33 -1.53 -14.85
N GLU A 404 15.39 -1.40 -15.78
CA GLU A 404 15.58 -0.58 -16.98
C GLU A 404 15.66 0.91 -16.65
N ILE A 405 14.84 1.42 -15.72
CA ILE A 405 14.94 2.85 -15.34
C ILE A 405 16.26 3.15 -14.64
N TYR A 406 16.76 2.28 -13.77
CA TYR A 406 18.06 2.50 -13.13
C TYR A 406 19.21 2.47 -14.13
N LYS A 407 19.20 1.56 -15.12
CA LYS A 407 20.19 1.58 -16.21
C LYS A 407 20.18 2.87 -17.03
N ALA A 408 19.05 3.58 -17.07
CA ALA A 408 18.89 4.81 -17.82
C ALA A 408 19.33 6.07 -17.05
N VAL A 409 19.42 5.99 -15.71
CA VAL A 409 19.72 7.14 -14.84
C VAL A 409 21.05 7.05 -14.10
N LEU A 410 21.63 5.84 -14.01
CA LEU A 410 22.99 5.56 -13.55
C LEU A 410 23.95 5.60 -14.74
#